data_AF-A0A3D0IHB2-F1
#
_entry.id   AF-A0A3D0IHB2-F1
#
_cell.length_a   1.000
_cell.length_b   1.000
_cell.length_c   1.000
_cell.angle_alpha   90.00
_cell.angle_beta   90.00
_cell.angle_gamma   90.00
#
_symmetry.space_group_name_H-M   'P 1'
#
loop_
_entity.id
_entity.type
_entity.pdbx_description
1 polymer ?
#
loop_
_entity_poly.entity_id
_entity_poly.type
_entity_poly.pdbx_seq_one_letter_code
_entity_poly.pdbx_strand_id
1 'polypeptide(L)'
;MNSGENEQVIKGDLFTGIAVSELEDKEYHFTLDGSEITVSQRVSYPKEDRAVLGFLFLMDKPARFRMDILVPENCTNAQFSLNDKELLGFFSKENIPEDPEFVSVTHCNDEQKYTPLRPGQFQSINFRWESGDILKCFFYYGTSSN
;
A
#
# COMPACT_ATOMS: atom_id res chain seq x y z
N MET A 1 6.70 6.47 32.89
CA MET A 1 6.59 6.94 31.50
C MET A 1 6.65 5.70 30.63
N ASN A 2 5.50 5.13 30.27
CA ASN A 2 5.45 4.00 29.34
C ASN A 2 5.36 4.59 27.93
N SER A 3 6.44 4.41 27.16
CA SER A 3 6.46 4.63 25.72
C SER A 3 5.43 3.71 25.07
N GLY A 4 4.37 4.31 24.52
CA GLY A 4 3.41 3.59 23.71
C GLY A 4 4.11 3.01 22.49
N GLU A 5 4.41 1.71 22.54
CA GLU A 5 4.67 0.97 21.33
C GLU A 5 3.36 0.98 20.54
N ASN A 6 3.37 1.63 19.38
CA ASN A 6 2.24 1.60 18.45
C ASN A 6 1.99 0.13 18.08
N GLU A 7 0.84 -0.42 18.48
CA GLU A 7 0.44 -1.83 18.32
C GLU A 7 0.51 -2.36 16.86
N GLN A 8 0.72 -1.48 15.88
CA GLN A 8 0.78 -1.79 14.45
C GLN A 8 2.20 -1.90 13.87
N VAL A 9 3.25 -1.62 14.67
CA VAL A 9 4.65 -1.91 14.28
C VAL A 9 4.98 -3.34 14.66
N ILE A 10 5.20 -4.19 13.67
CA ILE A 10 5.54 -5.60 13.87
C ILE A 10 7.06 -5.74 13.85
N LYS A 11 7.62 -6.28 14.93
CA LYS A 11 9.03 -6.66 15.04
C LYS A 11 9.11 -8.18 15.21
N GLY A 12 9.88 -8.84 14.35
CA GLY A 12 10.30 -10.23 14.49
C GLY A 12 11.81 -10.35 14.39
N ASP A 13 12.35 -11.53 14.69
CA ASP A 13 13.80 -11.79 14.75
C ASP A 13 14.57 -11.40 13.46
N LEU A 14 13.87 -11.27 12.32
CA LEU A 14 14.47 -10.95 11.02
C LEU A 14 13.83 -9.74 10.31
N PHE A 15 12.82 -9.08 10.88
CA PHE A 15 12.12 -7.99 10.20
C PHE A 15 11.46 -6.98 11.14
N THR A 16 11.46 -5.72 10.71
CA THR A 16 10.58 -4.65 11.23
C THR A 16 9.64 -4.23 10.11
N GLY A 17 8.38 -3.93 10.44
CA GLY A 17 7.40 -3.49 9.45
C GLY A 17 6.15 -2.87 10.06
N ILE A 18 5.28 -2.39 9.17
CA ILE A 18 3.97 -1.83 9.52
C ILE A 18 2.89 -2.74 8.92
N ALA A 19 1.91 -3.11 9.74
CA ALA A 19 0.68 -3.73 9.25
C ALA A 19 -0.47 -2.72 9.22
N VAL A 20 -1.16 -2.66 8.09
CA VAL A 20 -2.23 -1.70 7.81
C VAL A 20 -3.48 -2.47 7.41
N SER A 21 -4.49 -2.46 8.29
CA SER A 21 -5.78 -3.10 8.05
C SER A 21 -6.93 -2.11 7.84
N GLU A 22 -6.70 -0.83 8.11
CA GLU A 22 -7.73 0.21 8.17
C GLU A 22 -7.49 1.28 7.12
N LEU A 23 -8.59 1.74 6.50
CA LEU A 23 -8.60 2.85 5.54
C LEU A 23 -8.84 4.17 6.29
N GLU A 24 -7.83 4.64 7.00
CA GLU A 24 -7.88 5.89 7.78
C GLU A 24 -6.64 6.75 7.56
N ASP A 25 -6.68 8.01 8.01
CA ASP A 25 -5.49 8.84 8.09
C ASP A 25 -4.69 8.47 9.35
N LYS A 26 -3.38 8.24 9.20
CA LYS A 26 -2.54 7.76 10.31
C LYS A 26 -1.08 8.11 10.12
N GLU A 27 -0.32 8.19 11.21
CA GLU A 27 1.13 8.32 11.16
C GLU A 27 1.80 7.22 11.99
N TYR A 28 2.86 6.65 11.43
CA TYR A 28 3.68 5.64 12.06
C TYR A 28 5.06 6.22 12.32
N HIS A 29 5.53 6.15 13.56
CA HIS A 29 6.86 6.62 13.95
C HIS A 29 7.62 5.48 14.62
N PHE A 30 8.83 5.20 14.13
CA PHE A 30 9.72 4.20 14.72
C PHE A 30 11.17 4.44 14.30
N THR A 31 12.10 3.90 15.09
CA THR A 31 13.53 3.91 14.76
C THR A 31 13.96 2.55 14.21
N LEU A 32 14.76 2.54 13.15
CA LEU A 32 15.37 1.34 12.58
C LEU A 32 16.84 1.62 12.25
N ASP A 33 17.75 0.81 12.78
CA ASP A 33 19.21 0.95 12.62
C ASP A 33 19.73 2.38 12.93
N GLY A 34 19.09 3.05 13.90
CA GLY A 34 19.41 4.42 14.30
C GLY A 34 18.92 5.51 13.35
N SER A 35 18.13 5.17 12.32
CA SER A 35 17.38 6.12 11.50
C SER A 35 15.96 6.28 12.07
N GLU A 36 15.53 7.51 12.25
CA GLU A 36 14.13 7.83 12.51
C GLU A 36 13.32 7.65 11.21
N ILE A 37 12.18 6.99 11.32
CA ILE A 37 11.27 6.71 10.21
C ILE A 37 9.89 7.24 10.59
N THR A 38 9.32 8.03 9.70
CA THR A 38 7.91 8.44 9.73
C THR A 38 7.23 7.98 8.46
N VAL A 39 6.07 7.32 8.59
CA VAL A 39 5.22 6.96 7.46
C VAL A 39 3.87 7.62 7.66
N SER A 40 3.52 8.57 6.80
CA SER A 40 2.22 9.24 6.81
C SER A 40 1.27 8.53 5.86
N GLN A 41 0.24 7.89 6.41
CA GLN A 41 -0.87 7.27 5.70
C GLN A 41 -1.99 8.29 5.50
N ARG A 42 -2.53 8.36 4.28
CA ARG A 42 -3.70 9.17 3.94
C ARG A 42 -4.69 8.38 3.12
N VAL A 43 -5.96 8.50 3.45
CA VAL A 43 -7.06 7.92 2.67
C VAL A 43 -7.76 9.01 1.88
N SER A 44 -8.17 8.68 0.66
CA SER A 44 -9.05 9.53 -0.15
C SER A 44 -10.05 8.70 -0.94
N TYR A 45 -11.18 9.31 -1.26
CA TYR A 45 -12.27 8.70 -2.01
C TYR A 45 -12.56 9.58 -3.23
N PRO A 46 -11.75 9.48 -4.31
CA PRO A 46 -11.91 10.35 -5.48
C PRO A 46 -13.24 10.10 -6.22
N LYS A 47 -13.84 8.91 -6.04
CA LYS A 47 -15.17 8.54 -6.53
C LYS A 47 -15.85 7.60 -5.53
N GLU A 48 -17.15 7.42 -5.65
CA GLU A 48 -17.95 6.55 -4.76
C GLU A 48 -17.56 5.06 -4.84
N ASP A 49 -17.03 4.63 -5.99
CA ASP A 49 -16.68 3.24 -6.31
C ASP A 49 -15.24 2.88 -5.92
N ARG A 50 -14.48 3.77 -5.26
CA ARG A 50 -13.06 3.53 -5.00
C ARG A 50 -12.51 4.26 -3.79
N ALA A 51 -11.47 3.68 -3.23
CA ALA A 51 -10.64 4.28 -2.20
C ALA A 51 -9.17 4.27 -2.64
N VAL A 52 -8.43 5.29 -2.23
CA VAL A 52 -6.98 5.38 -2.42
C VAL A 52 -6.33 5.53 -1.07
N LEU A 53 -5.44 4.59 -0.75
CA LEU A 53 -4.61 4.63 0.45
C LEU A 53 -3.18 4.97 0.04
N GLY A 54 -2.74 6.18 0.38
CA GLY A 54 -1.40 6.69 0.11
C GLY A 54 -0.51 6.63 1.34
N PHE A 55 0.77 6.33 1.14
CA PHE A 55 1.81 6.33 2.16
C PHE A 55 2.96 7.20 1.67
N LEU A 56 3.32 8.22 2.46
CA LEU A 56 4.53 9.02 2.27
C LEU A 56 5.58 8.56 3.28
N PHE A 57 6.75 8.18 2.78
CA PHE A 57 7.87 7.73 3.62
C PHE A 57 8.83 8.89 3.87
N LEU A 58 9.15 9.15 5.13
CA LEU A 58 10.09 10.19 5.55
C LEU A 58 11.13 9.58 6.48
N MET A 59 12.40 9.72 6.12
CA MET A 59 13.52 9.18 6.88
C MET A 59 14.82 9.93 6.59
N ASP A 60 15.78 9.88 7.52
CA ASP A 60 17.08 10.53 7.36
C ASP A 60 18.02 9.75 6.42
N LYS A 61 17.90 8.42 6.42
CA LYS A 61 18.68 7.52 5.57
C LYS A 61 17.77 6.44 5.01
N PRO A 62 18.01 5.96 3.79
CA PRO A 62 17.23 4.87 3.22
C PRO A 62 17.22 3.63 4.12
N ALA A 63 16.03 3.05 4.31
CA ALA A 63 15.82 1.98 5.26
C ALA A 63 15.01 0.83 4.63
N ARG A 64 15.32 -0.41 5.00
CA ARG A 64 14.58 -1.59 4.52
C ARG A 64 13.62 -2.08 5.58
N PHE A 65 12.33 -2.00 5.29
CA PHE A 65 11.28 -2.55 6.14
C PHE A 65 10.07 -2.95 5.30
N ARG A 66 9.19 -3.75 5.90
CA ARG A 66 8.02 -4.33 5.22
C ARG A 66 6.77 -3.52 5.50
N MET A 67 5.95 -3.33 4.47
CA MET A 67 4.56 -2.90 4.59
C MET A 67 3.67 -4.12 4.34
N ASP A 68 2.74 -4.39 5.25
CA ASP A 68 1.68 -5.37 5.08
C ASP A 68 0.35 -4.65 4.99
N ILE A 69 -0.24 -4.60 3.80
CA ILE A 69 -1.46 -3.83 3.54
C ILE A 69 -2.59 -4.81 3.25
N LEU A 70 -3.65 -4.77 4.06
CA LEU A 70 -4.85 -5.56 3.84
C LEU A 70 -5.57 -5.04 2.59
N VAL A 71 -5.77 -5.92 1.61
CA VAL A 71 -6.68 -5.64 0.51
C VAL A 71 -8.11 -5.84 1.05
N PRO A 72 -9.01 -4.84 0.97
CA PRO A 72 -10.36 -4.97 1.50
C PRO A 72 -11.10 -6.17 0.91
N GLU A 73 -11.88 -6.88 1.73
CA GLU A 73 -12.60 -8.11 1.34
C GLU A 73 -13.62 -7.88 0.23
N ASN A 74 -14.27 -6.72 0.22
CA ASN A 74 -15.30 -6.33 -0.74
C ASN A 74 -14.74 -5.72 -2.04
N CYS A 75 -13.41 -5.67 -2.18
CA CYS A 75 -12.75 -5.07 -3.32
C CYS A 75 -12.93 -5.94 -4.58
N THR A 76 -13.43 -5.38 -5.68
CA THR A 76 -13.59 -6.09 -6.96
C THR A 76 -12.30 -6.11 -7.77
N ASN A 77 -11.43 -5.12 -7.54
CA ASN A 77 -10.09 -5.04 -8.13
C ASN A 77 -9.19 -4.11 -7.33
N ALA A 78 -7.88 -4.28 -7.45
CA ALA A 78 -6.91 -3.38 -6.83
C ALA A 78 -5.64 -3.25 -7.68
N GLN A 79 -4.98 -2.10 -7.57
CA GLN A 79 -3.69 -1.83 -8.21
C GLN A 79 -2.82 -1.04 -7.25
N PHE A 80 -1.53 -1.33 -7.17
CA PHE A 80 -0.59 -0.61 -6.30
C PHE A 80 0.49 0.06 -7.16
N SER A 81 0.92 1.26 -6.76
CA SER A 81 1.98 1.99 -7.43
C SER A 81 3.02 2.51 -6.46
N LEU A 82 4.28 2.56 -6.88
CA LEU A 82 5.37 3.23 -6.18
C LEU A 82 5.88 4.39 -7.04
N ASN A 83 5.85 5.61 -6.50
CA ASN A 83 6.24 6.84 -7.20
C ASN A 83 5.55 6.95 -8.57
N ASP A 84 4.23 6.74 -8.57
CA ASP A 84 3.32 6.74 -9.72
C ASP A 84 3.63 5.69 -10.80
N LYS A 85 4.57 4.76 -10.56
CA LYS A 85 4.85 3.62 -11.44
C LYS A 85 4.15 2.37 -10.94
N GLU A 86 3.62 1.58 -11.86
CA GLU A 86 2.94 0.32 -11.53
C GLU A 86 3.89 -0.61 -10.77
N LEU A 87 3.48 -0.97 -9.54
CA LEU A 87 4.16 -1.97 -8.72
C LEU A 87 3.42 -3.31 -8.82
N LEU A 88 2.10 -3.31 -8.60
CA LEU A 88 1.24 -4.49 -8.72
C LEU A 88 0.01 -4.12 -9.55
N GLY A 89 -0.23 -4.87 -10.64
CA GLY A 89 -1.38 -4.67 -11.52
C GLY A 89 -2.68 -5.25 -10.96
N PHE A 90 -3.77 -5.01 -11.70
CA PHE A 90 -5.11 -5.54 -11.43
C PHE A 90 -5.15 -7.06 -11.28
N PHE A 91 -5.89 -7.55 -10.28
CA PHE A 91 -6.07 -8.99 -10.03
C PHE A 91 -7.24 -9.61 -10.78
N SER A 92 -8.22 -8.81 -11.19
CA SER A 92 -9.31 -9.24 -12.07
C SER A 92 -9.15 -8.61 -13.45
N LYS A 93 -9.21 -9.42 -14.50
CA LYS A 93 -9.24 -8.94 -15.90
C LYS A 93 -10.64 -8.52 -16.33
N GLU A 94 -11.67 -9.05 -15.67
CA GLU A 94 -13.08 -8.83 -16.02
C GLU A 94 -13.65 -7.58 -15.33
N ASN A 95 -13.09 -7.22 -14.16
CA ASN A 95 -13.55 -6.11 -13.34
C ASN A 95 -12.55 -4.95 -13.33
N ILE A 96 -11.96 -4.62 -14.48
CA ILE A 96 -11.12 -3.42 -14.59
C ILE A 96 -12.06 -2.21 -14.65
N PRO A 97 -11.89 -1.20 -13.78
CA PRO A 97 -12.73 0.00 -13.81
C PRO A 97 -12.54 0.75 -15.14
N GLU A 98 -13.61 1.35 -15.67
CA GLU A 98 -13.59 2.04 -16.98
C GLU A 98 -12.61 3.23 -17.02
N ASP A 99 -12.47 3.91 -15.88
CA ASP A 99 -11.59 5.07 -15.71
C ASP A 99 -10.76 4.85 -14.44
N PRO A 100 -9.68 4.05 -14.48
CA PRO A 100 -8.80 3.78 -13.34
C PRO A 100 -7.97 5.02 -12.96
N GLU A 101 -7.50 5.06 -11.71
CA GLU A 101 -6.51 6.06 -11.31
C GLU A 101 -5.23 5.94 -12.15
N PHE A 102 -4.61 7.08 -12.45
CA PHE A 102 -3.44 7.12 -13.31
C PHE A 102 -2.25 6.42 -12.63
N VAL A 103 -1.69 5.44 -13.33
CA VAL A 103 -0.44 4.77 -12.98
C VAL A 103 0.39 4.60 -14.25
N SER A 104 1.65 5.01 -14.21
CA SER A 104 2.60 4.77 -15.31
C SER A 104 2.90 3.28 -15.41
N VAL A 105 2.41 2.65 -16.48
CA VAL A 105 2.61 1.22 -16.73
C VAL A 105 4.06 0.94 -17.12
N THR A 106 4.68 -0.05 -16.49
CA THR A 106 6.00 -0.54 -16.90
C THR A 106 5.84 -1.61 -17.98
N HIS A 107 6.39 -1.37 -19.18
CA HIS A 107 6.31 -2.26 -20.35
C HIS A 107 7.33 -3.41 -20.27
N CYS A 108 7.33 -4.19 -19.19
CA CYS A 108 8.06 -5.45 -19.15
C CYS A 108 7.17 -6.55 -19.74
N ASN A 109 7.55 -7.09 -20.91
CA ASN A 109 6.91 -8.18 -21.68
C ASN A 109 5.60 -8.73 -21.09
N ASP A 110 4.48 -8.26 -21.64
CA ASP A 110 3.10 -8.47 -21.18
C ASP A 110 2.56 -9.90 -21.24
N GLU A 111 3.40 -10.92 -21.50
CA GLU A 111 2.88 -12.25 -21.79
C GLU A 111 2.29 -12.96 -20.56
N GLN A 112 2.56 -12.50 -19.33
CA GLN A 112 1.94 -13.04 -18.10
C GLN A 112 2.21 -12.13 -16.87
N LYS A 113 1.56 -10.95 -16.81
CA LYS A 113 1.52 -10.18 -15.55
C LYS A 113 0.64 -10.89 -14.54
N TYR A 114 1.25 -11.59 -13.59
CA TYR A 114 0.57 -12.16 -12.42
C TYR A 114 0.68 -11.20 -11.25
N THR A 115 -0.46 -10.84 -10.65
CA THR A 115 -0.50 -10.06 -9.41
C THR A 115 -0.83 -10.96 -8.22
N PRO A 116 -0.13 -10.81 -7.09
CA PRO A 116 -0.43 -11.51 -5.84
C PRO A 116 -1.63 -10.93 -5.08
N LEU A 117 -2.17 -9.77 -5.50
CA LEU A 117 -3.28 -9.11 -4.81
C LEU A 117 -4.53 -10.01 -4.76
N ARG A 118 -5.12 -10.16 -3.56
CA ARG A 118 -6.37 -10.91 -3.35
C ARG A 118 -7.20 -10.19 -2.27
N PRO A 119 -8.51 -10.01 -2.47
CA PRO A 119 -9.40 -9.47 -1.44
C PRO A 119 -9.31 -10.25 -0.13
N GLY A 120 -9.31 -9.55 1.00
CA GLY A 120 -9.23 -10.14 2.35
C GLY A 120 -7.85 -10.65 2.74
N GLN A 121 -6.82 -10.45 1.92
CA GLN A 121 -5.46 -10.89 2.20
C GLN A 121 -4.52 -9.71 2.36
N PHE A 122 -3.53 -9.86 3.23
CA PHE A 122 -2.42 -8.91 3.33
C PHE A 122 -1.49 -9.05 2.13
N GLN A 123 -1.26 -7.93 1.45
CA GLN A 123 -0.20 -7.81 0.48
C GLN A 123 1.06 -7.28 1.16
N SER A 124 2.11 -8.10 1.13
CA SER A 124 3.42 -7.73 1.65
C SER A 124 4.27 -7.05 0.60
N ILE A 125 4.87 -5.92 0.98
CA ILE A 125 5.75 -5.11 0.14
C ILE A 125 7.02 -4.84 0.95
N ASN A 126 8.14 -5.41 0.51
CA ASN A 126 9.43 -5.25 1.19
C ASN A 126 10.41 -4.56 0.25
N PHE A 127 10.68 -3.29 0.54
CA PHE A 127 11.59 -2.45 -0.24
C PHE A 127 12.65 -1.84 0.67
N ARG A 128 13.74 -1.39 0.04
CA ARG A 128 14.57 -0.33 0.63
C ARG A 128 13.91 0.98 0.24
N TRP A 129 13.23 1.59 1.20
CA TRP A 129 12.54 2.86 1.05
C TRP A 129 13.53 4.01 1.09
N GLU A 130 13.22 5.05 0.35
CA GLU A 130 13.90 6.33 0.37
C GLU A 130 12.96 7.43 0.88
N SER A 131 13.54 8.49 1.43
CA SER A 131 12.76 9.64 1.88
C SER A 131 12.09 10.30 0.68
N GLY A 132 10.79 10.53 0.77
CA GLY A 132 9.96 11.04 -0.33
C GLY A 132 9.34 9.95 -1.21
N ASP A 133 9.61 8.66 -0.96
CA ASP A 133 8.86 7.59 -1.64
C ASP A 133 7.36 7.71 -1.34
N ILE A 134 6.54 7.42 -2.35
CA ILE A 134 5.09 7.43 -2.27
C ILE A 134 4.56 6.09 -2.77
N LEU A 135 3.99 5.30 -1.85
CA LEU A 135 3.22 4.10 -2.19
C LEU A 135 1.74 4.46 -2.22
N LYS A 136 1.03 4.10 -3.30
CA LYS A 136 -0.43 4.24 -3.39
C LYS A 136 -1.06 2.89 -3.64
N CYS A 137 -2.12 2.60 -2.90
CA CYS A 137 -2.95 1.43 -3.07
C CYS A 137 -4.33 1.89 -3.53
N PHE A 138 -4.71 1.50 -4.74
CA PHE A 138 -6.00 1.80 -5.33
C PHE A 138 -6.92 0.59 -5.13
N PHE A 139 -8.03 0.80 -4.43
CA PHE A 139 -9.05 -0.22 -4.17
C PHE A 139 -10.32 0.16 -4.91
N TYR A 140 -10.81 -0.73 -5.77
CA TYR A 140 -12.02 -0.54 -6.56
C TYR A 140 -13.12 -1.46 -6.04
N TYR A 141 -14.33 -0.96 -6.02
CA TYR A 141 -15.52 -1.64 -5.54
C TYR A 141 -16.54 -1.72 -6.68
N GLY A 142 -17.40 -2.74 -6.66
CA GLY A 142 -18.53 -2.79 -7.58
C GLY A 142 -19.50 -1.67 -7.23
N THR A 143 -20.11 -1.04 -8.23
CA THR A 143 -21.31 -0.23 -7.99
C THR A 143 -22.37 -1.16 -7.42
N SER A 144 -22.79 -0.95 -6.17
CA SER A 144 -23.96 -1.61 -5.62
C SER A 144 -25.13 -1.31 -6.54
N SER A 145 -25.55 -2.27 -7.36
CA SER A 145 -26.85 -2.21 -8.02
C SER A 145 -27.90 -2.26 -6.92
N ASN A 146 -28.48 -1.10 -6.59
CA ASN A 146 -29.72 -1.01 -5.83
C ASN A 146 -30.88 -1.66 -6.61
#